data_AF-A0A953A375-F1
#
_entry.id   AF-A0A953A375-F1
#
_cell.length_a   1.000
_cell.length_b   1.000
_cell.length_c   1.000
_cell.angle_alpha   90.00
_cell.angle_beta   90.00
_cell.angle_gamma   90.00
#
_symmetry.space_group_name_H-M   'P 1'
#
loop_
_entity.id
_entity.type
_entity.pdbx_description
1 polymer ?
#
loop_
_entity_poly.entity_id
_entity_poly.type
_entity_poly.pdbx_seq_one_letter_code
_entity_poly.pdbx_strand_id
1 'polypeptide(L)'
;MKNLRDWLAWAKEKNVAIGHFNVSDSEGFKAVVAAANELGVPVIIGVSEGERSFLGVAEIRALVSVEQGKGLPVFLNADHTYSIPASMEAIDQKFDALIIDGANHCRRCGEVRRSDRRRPLCALRREYPWIDQDRRT
;
A
#
# COMPACT_ATOMS: atom_id res chain seq x y z
N MET A 1 -11.46 -10.29 -17.47
CA MET A 1 -11.56 -8.92 -16.92
C MET A 1 -10.22 -8.22 -17.14
N LYS A 2 -10.21 -6.92 -17.47
CA LYS A 2 -8.96 -6.13 -17.57
C LYS A 2 -8.26 -6.08 -16.21
N ASN A 3 -6.93 -6.15 -16.17
CA ASN A 3 -6.17 -6.01 -14.92
C ASN A 3 -5.97 -4.52 -14.57
N LEU A 4 -5.43 -4.23 -13.39
CA LEU A 4 -5.21 -2.84 -12.94
C LEU A 4 -4.32 -2.04 -13.90
N ARG A 5 -3.28 -2.65 -14.48
CA ARG A 5 -2.37 -1.98 -15.42
C ARG A 5 -3.11 -1.53 -16.69
N ASP A 6 -4.02 -2.34 -17.20
CA ASP A 6 -4.84 -2.00 -18.36
C ASP A 6 -5.76 -0.80 -18.07
N TRP A 7 -6.32 -0.74 -16.86
CA TRP A 7 -7.16 0.37 -16.42
C TRP A 7 -6.37 1.66 -16.21
N LEU A 8 -5.17 1.58 -15.65
CA LEU A 8 -4.26 2.72 -15.53
C LEU A 8 -3.84 3.27 -16.90
N ALA A 9 -3.59 2.38 -17.88
CA ALA A 9 -3.32 2.80 -19.25
C ALA A 9 -4.52 3.50 -19.89
N TRP A 10 -5.73 2.94 -19.73
CA TRP A 10 -6.98 3.56 -20.17
C TRP A 10 -7.20 4.94 -19.53
N ALA A 11 -6.98 5.07 -18.22
CA ALA A 11 -7.15 6.31 -17.49
C ALA A 11 -6.19 7.40 -18.00
N LYS A 12 -4.94 7.03 -18.27
CA LYS A 12 -3.95 7.91 -18.89
C LYS A 12 -4.36 8.36 -20.28
N GLU A 13 -4.85 7.45 -21.13
CA GLU A 13 -5.32 7.77 -22.49
C GLU A 13 -6.53 8.71 -22.46
N LYS A 14 -7.46 8.49 -21.53
CA LYS A 14 -8.66 9.32 -21.35
C LYS A 14 -8.41 10.60 -20.57
N ASN A 15 -7.19 10.81 -20.05
CA ASN A 15 -6.83 11.92 -19.19
C ASN A 15 -7.75 12.07 -17.97
N VAL A 16 -8.06 10.93 -17.33
CA VAL A 16 -8.87 10.83 -16.11
C VAL A 16 -8.06 10.16 -14.99
N ALA A 17 -8.50 10.33 -13.75
CA ALA A 17 -7.95 9.64 -12.60
C ALA A 17 -8.83 8.44 -12.20
N ILE A 18 -8.20 7.42 -11.60
CA ILE A 18 -8.89 6.34 -10.91
C ILE A 18 -8.81 6.63 -9.41
N GLY A 19 -9.96 6.61 -8.73
CA GLY A 19 -10.01 6.84 -7.29
C GLY A 19 -9.31 5.72 -6.52
N HIS A 20 -8.45 6.11 -5.59
CA HIS A 20 -7.86 5.23 -4.59
C HIS A 20 -8.38 5.67 -3.22
N PHE A 21 -9.04 4.75 -2.51
CA PHE A 21 -9.70 5.04 -1.23
C PHE A 21 -9.29 4.01 -0.20
N ASN A 22 -8.70 4.45 0.90
CA ASN A 22 -8.43 3.59 2.04
C ASN A 22 -9.73 3.22 2.77
N VAL A 23 -9.80 1.98 3.23
CA VAL A 23 -10.92 1.47 4.02
C VAL A 23 -10.40 0.78 5.27
N SER A 24 -11.09 1.00 6.39
CA SER A 24 -10.71 0.42 7.69
C SER A 24 -11.74 -0.57 8.22
N ASP A 25 -12.90 -0.69 7.57
CA ASP A 25 -14.02 -1.57 7.93
C ASP A 25 -14.84 -2.00 6.69
N SER A 26 -15.84 -2.86 6.92
CA SER A 26 -16.69 -3.41 5.86
C SER A 26 -17.68 -2.39 5.30
N GLU A 27 -18.06 -1.41 6.12
CA GLU A 27 -19.00 -0.35 5.85
C GLU A 27 -18.39 0.64 4.86
N GLY A 28 -17.15 1.08 5.10
CA GLY A 28 -16.37 1.90 4.18
C GLY A 28 -16.12 1.20 2.86
N PHE A 29 -15.77 -0.10 2.90
CA PHE A 29 -15.66 -0.91 1.68
C PHE A 29 -16.96 -0.89 0.86
N LYS A 30 -18.11 -1.19 1.48
CA LYS A 30 -19.41 -1.19 0.80
C LYS A 30 -19.77 0.18 0.25
N ALA A 31 -19.51 1.25 1.00
CA ALA A 31 -19.80 2.62 0.57
C ALA A 31 -19.02 2.99 -0.70
N VAL A 32 -17.71 2.71 -0.73
CA VAL A 32 -16.86 3.01 -1.89
C VAL A 32 -17.26 2.18 -3.10
N VAL A 33 -17.50 0.87 -2.91
CA VAL A 33 -17.91 -0.02 -4.01
C VAL A 33 -19.29 0.35 -4.56
N ALA A 34 -20.25 0.69 -3.69
CA ALA A 34 -21.58 1.12 -4.11
C ALA A 34 -21.52 2.39 -4.96
N ALA A 35 -20.74 3.39 -4.54
CA ALA A 35 -20.55 4.62 -5.29
C ALA A 35 -19.85 4.37 -6.65
N ALA A 36 -18.83 3.52 -6.67
CA ALA A 36 -18.13 3.15 -7.91
C ALA A 36 -19.06 2.41 -8.89
N ASN A 37 -19.93 1.54 -8.38
CA ASN A 37 -20.93 0.82 -9.17
C ASN A 37 -22.00 1.76 -9.74
N GLU A 38 -22.51 2.69 -8.93
CA GLU A 38 -23.49 3.69 -9.37
C GLU A 38 -22.94 4.57 -10.51
N LEU A 39 -21.67 4.96 -10.41
CA LEU A 39 -20.99 5.79 -11.41
C LEU A 39 -20.45 4.98 -12.61
N GLY A 40 -20.41 3.65 -12.52
CA GLY A 40 -19.85 2.78 -13.54
C GLY A 40 -18.35 2.97 -13.78
N VAL A 41 -17.59 3.29 -12.72
CA VAL A 41 -16.14 3.62 -12.80
C VAL A 41 -15.27 2.59 -12.09
N PRO A 42 -14.01 2.40 -12.52
CA PRO A 42 -13.04 1.59 -11.77
C PRO A 42 -12.66 2.27 -10.45
N VAL A 43 -12.36 1.45 -9.43
CA VAL A 43 -11.93 1.93 -8.12
C VAL A 43 -10.82 1.05 -7.53
N ILE A 44 -9.90 1.68 -6.80
CA ILE A 44 -8.84 1.00 -6.07
C ILE A 44 -9.13 1.15 -4.58
N ILE A 45 -9.24 0.01 -3.89
CA ILE A 45 -9.37 -0.07 -2.44
C ILE A 45 -7.98 -0.15 -1.83
N GLY A 46 -7.63 0.82 -1.01
CA GLY A 46 -6.40 0.84 -0.23
C GLY A 46 -6.62 0.21 1.14
N VAL A 47 -5.66 -0.59 1.59
CA VAL A 47 -5.56 -1.00 3.00
C VAL A 47 -4.10 -0.89 3.43
N SER A 48 -3.85 -0.06 4.43
CA SER A 48 -2.54 0.08 5.10
C SER A 48 -2.17 -1.20 5.86
N GLU A 49 -0.91 -1.32 6.30
CA GLU A 49 -0.47 -2.47 7.09
C GLU A 49 -1.31 -2.67 8.37
N GLY A 50 -1.65 -1.58 9.08
CA GLY A 50 -2.50 -1.63 10.26
C GLY A 50 -3.94 -2.06 9.96
N GLU A 51 -4.52 -1.54 8.87
CA GLU A 51 -5.88 -1.92 8.44
C GLU A 51 -5.93 -3.39 8.00
N ARG A 52 -4.90 -3.86 7.28
CA ARG A 52 -4.76 -5.27 6.89
C ARG A 52 -4.68 -6.19 8.10
N SER A 53 -3.94 -5.80 9.15
CA SER A 53 -3.87 -6.57 10.39
C SER A 53 -5.19 -6.60 11.14
N PHE A 54 -5.98 -5.52 11.08
CA PHE A 54 -7.28 -5.44 11.75
C PHE A 54 -8.38 -6.19 11.01
N LEU A 55 -8.50 -5.98 9.70
CA LEU A 55 -9.53 -6.59 8.87
C LEU A 55 -9.23 -8.05 8.53
N GLY A 56 -7.94 -8.40 8.49
CA GLY A 56 -7.46 -9.65 7.94
C GLY A 56 -7.25 -9.56 6.43
N VAL A 57 -6.07 -10.01 5.97
CA VAL A 57 -5.61 -9.89 4.58
C VAL A 57 -6.46 -10.75 3.64
N ALA A 58 -6.84 -11.96 4.07
CA ALA A 58 -7.63 -12.88 3.28
C ALA A 58 -9.10 -12.42 3.18
N GLU A 59 -9.62 -11.83 4.25
CA GLU A 59 -10.99 -11.32 4.37
C GLU A 59 -11.21 -10.16 3.40
N ILE A 60 -10.34 -9.14 3.42
CA ILE A 60 -10.46 -8.02 2.49
C ILE A 60 -10.27 -8.48 1.03
N ARG A 61 -9.36 -9.42 0.78
CA ARG A 61 -9.20 -10.02 -0.55
C ARG A 61 -10.47 -10.73 -1.01
N ALA A 62 -11.12 -11.48 -0.13
CA ALA A 62 -12.37 -12.17 -0.43
C ALA A 62 -13.50 -11.19 -0.78
N LEU A 63 -13.64 -10.09 -0.03
CA LEU A 63 -14.61 -9.03 -0.31
C LEU A 63 -14.42 -8.45 -1.72
N VAL A 64 -13.18 -8.08 -2.09
CA VAL A 64 -12.91 -7.55 -3.43
C VAL A 64 -13.18 -8.61 -4.51
N SER A 65 -12.81 -9.87 -4.27
CA SER A 65 -13.05 -10.96 -5.23
C SER A 65 -14.53 -11.22 -5.50
N VAL A 66 -15.40 -11.06 -4.50
CA VAL A 66 -16.86 -11.15 -4.68
C VAL A 66 -17.36 -10.05 -5.62
N GLU A 67 -16.89 -8.81 -5.46
CA GLU A 67 -17.30 -7.69 -6.31
C GLU A 67 -16.75 -7.83 -7.74
N GLN A 68 -15.52 -8.32 -7.90
CA GLN A 68 -14.98 -8.71 -9.21
C GLN A 68 -15.79 -9.83 -9.86
N GLY A 69 -16.31 -10.80 -9.09
CA GLY A 69 -17.19 -11.85 -9.58
C GLY A 69 -18.52 -11.33 -10.16
N LYS A 70 -18.97 -10.15 -9.72
CA LYS A 70 -20.14 -9.44 -10.28
C LYS A 70 -19.81 -8.61 -11.52
N GLY A 71 -18.55 -8.60 -11.96
CA GLY A 71 -18.08 -7.83 -13.10
C GLY A 71 -17.61 -6.41 -12.76
N LEU A 72 -17.57 -6.03 -11.48
CA LEU A 72 -17.14 -4.68 -11.08
C LEU A 72 -15.61 -4.53 -11.14
N PRO A 73 -15.08 -3.44 -11.74
CA PRO A 73 -13.65 -3.15 -11.79
C PRO A 73 -13.15 -2.59 -10.44
N VAL A 74 -13.11 -3.45 -9.42
CA VAL A 74 -12.57 -3.15 -8.09
C VAL A 74 -11.19 -3.78 -7.94
N PHE A 75 -10.20 -3.01 -7.52
CA PHE A 75 -8.81 -3.46 -7.33
C PHE A 75 -8.37 -3.28 -5.88
N LEU A 76 -7.45 -4.12 -5.41
CA LEU A 76 -6.94 -4.06 -4.04
C LEU A 76 -5.48 -3.65 -4.00
N ASN A 77 -5.17 -2.62 -3.21
CA ASN A 77 -3.83 -2.07 -3.02
C ASN A 77 -3.35 -2.26 -1.58
N ALA A 78 -2.18 -2.87 -1.43
CA ALA A 78 -1.46 -2.97 -0.18
C ALA A 78 -0.73 -1.66 0.05
N ASP A 79 -1.39 -0.73 0.72
CA ASP A 79 -0.88 0.60 0.97
C ASP A 79 0.12 0.60 2.14
N HIS A 80 1.01 1.58 2.17
CA HIS A 80 1.92 1.84 3.29
C HIS A 80 2.58 0.56 3.84
N THR A 81 3.28 -0.19 2.98
CA THR A 81 3.92 -1.45 3.39
C THR A 81 5.39 -1.22 3.73
N TYR A 82 5.79 -1.55 4.96
CA TYR A 82 7.13 -1.19 5.45
C TYR A 82 8.14 -2.33 5.43
N SER A 83 7.67 -3.58 5.34
CA SER A 83 8.52 -4.76 5.46
C SER A 83 8.42 -5.70 4.26
N ILE A 84 9.51 -6.43 3.98
CA ILE A 84 9.54 -7.48 2.95
C ILE A 84 8.54 -8.60 3.27
N PRO A 85 8.45 -9.12 4.52
CA PRO A 85 7.45 -10.14 4.86
C PRO A 85 6.02 -9.69 4.58
N ALA A 86 5.63 -8.46 5.00
CA ALA A 86 4.30 -7.93 4.71
C ALA A 86 4.05 -7.72 3.21
N SER A 87 5.09 -7.35 2.46
CA SER A 87 5.03 -7.25 1.00
C SER A 87 4.79 -8.61 0.35
N MET A 88 5.48 -9.66 0.81
CA MET A 88 5.31 -11.02 0.30
C MET A 88 3.92 -11.56 0.62
N GLU A 89 3.41 -11.32 1.83
CA GLU A 89 2.05 -11.71 2.21
C GLU A 89 1.00 -11.10 1.28
N ALA A 90 1.08 -9.80 0.98
CA ALA A 90 0.17 -9.14 0.05
C ALA A 90 0.25 -9.73 -1.37
N ILE A 91 1.46 -10.06 -1.84
CA ILE A 91 1.67 -10.69 -3.15
C ILE A 91 1.07 -12.09 -3.19
N ASP A 92 1.29 -12.89 -2.15
CA ASP A 92 0.76 -14.26 -2.04
C ASP A 92 -0.77 -14.25 -2.02
N GLN A 93 -1.37 -13.25 -1.36
CA GLN A 93 -2.81 -12.99 -1.32
C GLN A 93 -3.36 -12.30 -2.58
N LYS A 94 -2.56 -12.17 -3.65
CA LYS A 94 -2.99 -11.64 -4.94
C LYS A 94 -3.58 -10.23 -4.86
N PHE A 95 -2.90 -9.35 -4.13
CA PHE A 95 -3.17 -7.92 -4.23
C PHE A 95 -2.83 -7.41 -5.64
N ASP A 96 -3.64 -6.47 -6.14
CA ASP A 96 -3.50 -5.91 -7.49
C ASP A 96 -2.38 -4.86 -7.57
N ALA A 97 -2.10 -4.20 -6.45
CA ALA A 97 -1.00 -3.25 -6.28
C ALA A 97 -0.40 -3.32 -4.87
N LEU A 98 0.85 -2.87 -4.75
CA LEU A 98 1.62 -2.80 -3.51
C LEU A 98 2.44 -1.51 -3.51
N ILE A 99 2.34 -0.75 -2.43
CA ILE A 99 3.15 0.45 -2.18
C ILE A 99 4.13 0.13 -1.06
N ILE A 100 5.42 0.12 -1.39
CA ILE A 100 6.52 -0.13 -0.44
C ILE A 100 7.08 1.20 0.03
N ASP A 101 6.93 1.50 1.32
CA ASP A 101 7.41 2.73 1.95
C ASP A 101 8.87 2.62 2.36
N GLY A 102 9.75 2.84 1.39
CA GLY A 102 11.19 2.91 1.57
C GLY A 102 11.71 4.24 2.14
N ALA A 103 10.84 5.20 2.50
CA ALA A 103 11.26 6.54 2.95
C ALA A 103 12.12 6.50 4.22
N ASN A 104 11.87 5.50 5.07
CA ASN A 104 12.67 5.25 6.26
C ASN A 104 13.99 4.55 5.94
N HIS A 105 14.35 4.29 4.69
CA HIS A 105 15.66 3.73 4.33
C HIS A 105 16.52 4.77 3.64
N CYS A 106 17.77 4.89 4.06
CA CYS A 106 18.73 5.74 3.39
C CYS A 106 19.07 5.15 2.02
N ARG A 107 18.68 5.82 0.93
CA ARG A 107 18.98 5.40 -0.46
C ARG A 107 20.45 5.10 -0.74
N ARG A 108 21.38 5.66 0.05
CA ARG A 108 22.82 5.48 -0.12
C ARG A 108 23.39 4.26 0.59
N CYS A 109 22.87 3.93 1.77
CA CYS A 109 23.49 2.96 2.67
C CYS A 109 22.54 1.83 3.10
N GLY A 110 21.27 1.87 2.72
CA GLY A 110 20.26 0.87 3.10
C GLY A 110 19.85 0.91 4.58
N GLU A 111 20.49 1.71 5.43
CA GLU A 111 20.14 1.79 6.85
C GLU A 111 18.80 2.50 7.09
N VAL A 112 18.06 2.00 8.09
CA VAL A 112 16.82 2.60 8.56
C VAL A 112 17.10 3.96 9.25
N ARG A 113 16.43 5.01 8.79
CA ARG A 113 16.27 6.30 9.47
C ARG A 113 15.50 6.06 10.75
N ARG A 114 16.06 6.46 11.89
CA ARG A 114 15.28 6.52 13.14
C ARG A 114 14.16 7.54 12.97
N SER A 115 12.95 7.21 13.41
CA SER A 115 11.74 8.05 13.29
C SER A 115 11.93 9.49 13.78
N ASP A 116 12.76 9.69 14.81
CA ASP A 116 13.07 10.98 15.42
C ASP A 116 14.16 11.79 14.66
N ARG A 117 14.87 11.18 13.70
CA ARG A 117 15.99 11.84 13.03
C ARG A 117 15.72 12.05 11.54
N ARG A 118 15.54 13.33 11.17
CA ARG A 118 15.48 13.78 9.76
C ARG A 118 16.71 13.39 8.95
N ARG A 119 17.85 13.07 9.59
CA ARG A 119 19.09 12.59 8.95
C ARG A 119 19.30 11.09 9.20
N PRO A 120 19.65 10.30 8.17
CA PRO A 120 19.96 8.87 8.34
C PRO A 120 21.20 8.68 9.22
N LEU A 121 21.26 7.55 9.94
CA LEU A 121 22.38 7.22 10.84
C LEU A 121 23.73 7.27 10.11
N CYS A 122 23.82 6.77 8.88
CA CYS A 122 25.05 6.88 8.08
C CYS A 122 25.47 8.32 7.71
N ALA A 123 24.54 9.30 7.68
CA ALA A 123 24.91 10.72 7.52
C ALA A 123 25.49 11.29 8.83
N LEU A 124 24.89 10.92 9.97
CA LEU A 124 25.38 11.33 11.28
C LEU A 124 26.73 10.68 11.62
N ARG A 125 26.96 9.42 11.24
CA ARG A 125 28.25 8.73 11.43
C ARG A 125 29.41 9.40 10.68
N ARG A 126 29.14 10.01 9.53
CA ARG A 126 30.17 10.78 8.77
C ARG A 126 30.51 12.11 9.44
N GLU A 127 29.49 12.77 9.98
CA GLU A 127 29.62 14.08 10.63
C GLU A 127 30.15 13.94 12.07
N TYR A 128 29.82 12.82 12.73
CA TYR A 128 30.06 12.53 14.13
C TYR A 128 30.47 11.05 14.32
N PRO A 129 31.75 10.71 14.10
CA PRO A 129 32.25 9.33 14.14
C PRO A 129 32.07 8.62 15.51
N TRP A 130 32.04 9.39 16.60
CA TRP A 130 31.83 8.95 17.98
C TRP A 130 30.43 8.40 18.33
N ILE A 131 29.41 8.58 17.47
CA ILE A 131 28.01 8.17 17.75
C ILE A 131 27.84 6.65 17.97
N ASP A 132 28.86 5.84 17.63
CA ASP A 132 28.85 4.39 17.80
C ASP A 132 29.53 3.88 19.08
N GLN A 133 30.17 4.76 19.86
CA GLN A 133 30.90 4.35 21.07
C GLN A 133 30.00 4.13 22.29
N ASP A 134 28.75 4.59 22.22
CA ASP A 134 27.82 4.63 23.36
C ASP A 134 26.79 3.47 23.39
N ARG A 135 27.06 2.38 22.67
CA ARG A 135 26.19 1.17 22.66
C ARG A 135 26.89 -0.12 23.06
N ARG A 136 28.03 -0.01 23.76
CA ARG A 136 28.70 -1.14 24.42
C ARG A 136 28.72 -0.95 25.94
N THR A 137 27.55 -0.71 26.52
CA THR A 137 27.26 -0.89 27.95
C THR A 137 25.84 -1.37 28.10
#